data_AF-A0A5B0PI16-F1
#
_entry.id   AF-A0A5B0PI16-F1
#
_cell.length_a   1.000
_cell.length_b   1.000
_cell.length_c   1.000
_cell.angle_alpha   90.00
_cell.angle_beta   90.00
_cell.angle_gamma   90.00
#
_symmetry.space_group_name_H-M   'P 1'
#
loop_
_entity.id
_entity.type
_entity.pdbx_description
1 polymer ?
#
loop_
_entity_poly.entity_id
_entity_poly.type
_entity_poly.pdbx_seq_one_letter_code
_entity_poly.pdbx_strand_id
1 'polypeptide(L)'
;MSSTIDSIDIHCPFDAHLHLRQPGQLLELVVTQITTGGIQSAHVMPNTVPPITRLEIAVSYRQDIRQAKSSGVTGVKSYTRGVITNSTECVESYEIYYPDFEAMKEENLILNLHGEVPCSETGVTCVWNAESKFLPKLLEIRCRSPKLRIII
;
A
#
# COMPACT_ATOMS: atom_id res chain seq x y z
N MET A 1 -33.30 17.71 -24.54
CA MET A 1 -32.08 17.47 -25.34
C MET A 1 -30.99 17.11 -24.36
N SER A 2 -30.61 15.83 -24.30
CA SER A 2 -29.52 15.38 -23.43
C SER A 2 -28.22 15.78 -24.11
N SER A 3 -27.49 16.74 -23.56
CA SER A 3 -26.14 17.07 -24.03
C SER A 3 -25.26 15.86 -23.78
N THR A 4 -24.82 15.18 -24.84
CA THR A 4 -23.81 14.12 -24.74
C THR A 4 -22.48 14.77 -24.34
N ILE A 5 -21.90 14.29 -23.25
CA ILE A 5 -20.54 14.65 -22.85
C ILE A 5 -19.61 13.68 -23.57
N ASP A 6 -18.78 14.19 -24.48
CA ASP A 6 -17.90 13.39 -25.32
C ASP A 6 -16.46 13.26 -24.74
N SER A 7 -16.10 14.12 -23.77
CA SER A 7 -14.78 14.10 -23.14
C SER A 7 -14.79 14.63 -21.70
N ILE A 8 -13.79 14.20 -20.91
CA ILE A 8 -13.53 14.66 -19.54
C ILE A 8 -12.03 14.87 -19.39
N ASP A 9 -11.62 16.05 -18.90
CA ASP A 9 -10.24 16.34 -18.55
C ASP A 9 -9.96 15.91 -17.10
N ILE A 10 -8.97 15.04 -16.91
CA ILE A 10 -8.51 14.59 -15.59
C ILE A 10 -7.12 15.16 -15.35
N HIS A 11 -7.02 16.14 -14.46
CA HIS A 11 -5.74 16.73 -14.08
C HIS A 11 -5.02 15.87 -13.05
N CYS A 12 -3.74 15.60 -13.31
CA CYS A 12 -2.81 14.93 -12.40
C CYS A 12 -3.35 13.62 -11.79
N PRO A 13 -3.79 12.64 -12.61
CA PRO A 13 -4.30 11.38 -12.10
C PRO A 13 -3.24 10.66 -11.26
N PHE A 14 -3.65 10.24 -10.06
CA PHE A 14 -2.82 9.62 -9.04
C PHE A 14 -3.37 8.24 -8.69
N ASP A 15 -2.50 7.23 -8.72
CA ASP A 15 -2.81 5.89 -8.24
C ASP A 15 -2.28 5.70 -6.81
N ALA A 16 -3.19 5.66 -5.84
CA ALA A 16 -2.84 5.53 -4.43
C ALA A 16 -2.42 4.10 -4.01
N HIS A 17 -2.50 3.10 -4.89
CA HIS A 17 -2.15 1.72 -4.53
C HIS A 17 -1.61 0.94 -5.73
N LEU A 18 -0.30 1.01 -5.94
CA LEU A 18 0.36 0.40 -7.09
C LEU A 18 1.43 -0.62 -6.72
N HIS A 19 1.48 -1.75 -7.43
CA HIS A 19 2.51 -2.78 -7.27
C HIS A 19 3.42 -2.84 -8.49
N LEU A 20 4.62 -2.27 -8.39
CA LEU A 20 5.60 -2.29 -9.48
C LEU A 20 6.35 -3.62 -9.64
N ARG A 21 6.29 -4.51 -8.63
CA ARG A 21 7.00 -5.81 -8.61
C ARG A 21 8.53 -5.63 -8.52
N GLN A 22 9.30 -6.65 -8.89
CA GLN A 22 10.76 -6.65 -8.83
C GLN A 22 11.41 -6.12 -10.12
N PRO A 23 12.66 -5.60 -10.04
CA PRO A 23 13.43 -5.24 -11.23
C PRO A 23 13.48 -6.34 -12.29
N GLY A 24 13.34 -5.96 -13.56
CA GLY A 24 13.29 -6.86 -14.71
C GLY A 24 12.09 -6.58 -15.62
N GLN A 25 11.80 -7.53 -16.53
CA GLN A 25 10.79 -7.38 -17.59
C GLN A 25 9.39 -7.03 -17.07
N LEU A 26 9.01 -7.54 -15.88
CA LEU A 26 7.69 -7.27 -15.30
C LEU A 26 7.55 -5.82 -14.80
N LEU A 27 8.60 -5.26 -14.18
CA LEU A 27 8.64 -3.85 -13.79
C LEU A 27 8.50 -2.96 -15.03
N GLU A 28 9.28 -3.24 -16.09
CA GLU A 28 9.27 -2.46 -17.33
C GLU A 28 7.89 -2.47 -18.00
N LEU A 29 7.25 -3.66 -18.08
CA LEU A 29 5.90 -3.80 -18.62
C LEU A 29 4.88 -3.00 -17.80
N VAL A 30 4.92 -3.12 -16.47
CA VAL A 30 3.99 -2.44 -15.56
C VAL A 30 4.16 -0.92 -15.67
N VAL A 31 5.40 -0.41 -15.62
CA VAL A 31 5.71 1.02 -15.78
C VAL A 31 5.20 1.55 -17.12
N THR A 32 5.36 0.78 -18.20
CA THR A 32 4.84 1.15 -19.52
C THR A 32 3.32 1.28 -19.48
N GLN A 33 2.62 0.28 -18.92
CA GLN A 33 1.15 0.27 -18.84
C GLN A 33 0.59 1.44 -18.02
N ILE A 34 1.23 1.80 -16.90
CA ILE A 34 0.83 2.94 -16.06
C ILE A 34 0.96 4.24 -16.85
N THR A 35 2.09 4.41 -17.54
CA THR A 35 2.38 5.62 -18.32
C THR A 35 1.42 5.75 -19.51
N THR A 36 1.17 4.66 -20.24
CA THR A 36 0.21 4.64 -21.35
C THR A 36 -1.24 4.75 -20.88
N GLY A 37 -1.53 4.29 -19.66
CA GLY A 37 -2.84 4.41 -19.00
C GLY A 37 -3.15 5.82 -18.48
N GLY A 38 -2.21 6.76 -18.61
CA GLY A 38 -2.40 8.16 -18.28
C GLY A 38 -2.19 8.51 -16.81
N ILE A 39 -1.72 7.60 -15.96
CA ILE A 39 -1.43 7.88 -14.55
C ILE A 39 -0.12 8.69 -14.45
N GLN A 40 -0.16 9.83 -13.75
CA GLN A 40 0.98 10.73 -13.63
C GLN A 40 1.84 10.45 -12.39
N SER A 41 1.22 9.97 -11.31
CA SER A 41 1.91 9.69 -10.05
C SER A 41 1.28 8.51 -9.34
N ALA A 42 2.06 7.81 -8.52
CA ALA A 42 1.55 6.63 -7.81
C ALA A 42 2.24 6.39 -6.46
N HIS A 43 1.52 5.77 -5.53
CA HIS A 43 2.06 5.23 -4.30
C HIS A 43 2.44 3.75 -4.52
N VAL A 44 3.75 3.50 -4.57
CA VAL A 44 4.28 2.15 -4.81
C VAL A 44 4.33 1.34 -3.52
N MET A 45 3.83 0.12 -3.60
CA MET A 45 3.73 -0.82 -2.48
C MET A 45 5.07 -1.56 -2.23
N PRO A 46 5.51 -1.71 -0.96
CA PRO A 46 6.84 -2.19 -0.59
C PRO A 46 7.00 -3.72 -0.46
N ASN A 47 5.99 -4.52 -0.82
CA ASN A 47 5.98 -5.99 -0.69
C ASN A 47 6.73 -6.72 -1.82
N THR A 48 7.92 -6.24 -2.16
CA THR A 48 8.84 -6.95 -3.04
C THR A 48 9.42 -8.19 -2.34
N VAL A 49 10.23 -8.97 -3.06
CA VAL A 49 11.00 -10.09 -2.48
C VAL A 49 12.49 -9.74 -2.62
N PRO A 50 13.19 -9.43 -1.52
CA PRO A 50 12.72 -9.25 -0.13
C PRO A 50 11.86 -7.97 0.05
N PRO A 51 11.06 -7.86 1.13
CA PRO A 51 10.24 -6.68 1.37
C PRO A 51 11.10 -5.46 1.68
N ILE A 52 10.63 -4.28 1.28
CA ILE A 52 11.33 -3.02 1.51
C ILE A 52 11.07 -2.55 2.94
N THR A 53 11.90 -3.04 3.86
CA THR A 53 11.80 -2.76 5.30
C THR A 53 12.93 -1.87 5.82
N ARG A 54 13.97 -1.64 5.02
CA ARG A 54 15.16 -0.85 5.39
C ARG A 54 15.44 0.24 4.36
N LEU A 55 15.98 1.36 4.82
CA LEU A 55 16.36 2.50 3.96
C LEU A 55 17.32 2.09 2.84
N GLU A 56 18.27 1.19 3.12
CA GLU A 56 19.24 0.68 2.14
C GLU A 56 18.54 0.00 0.95
N ILE A 57 17.57 -0.87 1.24
CA ILE A 57 16.75 -1.59 0.25
C ILE A 57 15.85 -0.59 -0.49
N ALA A 58 15.26 0.36 0.23
CA ALA A 58 14.45 1.42 -0.36
C ALA A 58 15.26 2.28 -1.31
N VAL A 59 16.53 2.58 -1.01
CA VAL A 59 17.43 3.38 -1.87
C VAL A 59 17.86 2.60 -3.11
N SER A 60 18.17 1.31 -2.98
CA SER A 60 18.50 0.45 -4.12
C SER A 60 17.29 0.25 -5.04
N TYR A 61 16.13 -0.07 -4.47
CA TYR A 61 14.87 -0.17 -5.21
C TYR A 61 14.50 1.18 -5.84
N ARG A 62 14.75 2.28 -5.13
CA ARG A 62 14.64 3.64 -5.65
C ARG A 62 15.67 3.92 -6.74
N GLN A 63 16.84 3.29 -6.80
CA GLN A 63 17.80 3.46 -7.90
C GLN A 63 17.30 2.77 -9.17
N ASP A 64 16.73 1.58 -9.04
CA ASP A 64 16.07 0.86 -10.14
C ASP A 64 14.83 1.64 -10.62
N ILE A 65 14.03 2.16 -9.69
CA ILE A 65 12.89 3.06 -9.97
C ILE A 65 13.34 4.47 -10.39
N ARG A 66 14.56 4.93 -10.08
CA ARG A 66 15.08 6.24 -10.51
C ARG A 66 15.45 6.25 -11.99
N GLN A 67 15.51 5.10 -12.66
CA GLN A 67 15.41 5.06 -14.12
C GLN A 67 13.97 5.34 -14.61
N ALA A 68 12.95 5.17 -13.76
CA ALA A 68 11.55 5.61 -13.95
C ALA A 68 11.21 7.00 -13.32
N LYS A 69 12.12 7.55 -12.50
CA LYS A 69 12.47 8.98 -12.26
C LYS A 69 11.33 10.01 -12.07
N SER A 70 10.86 10.30 -10.84
CA SER A 70 10.60 11.69 -10.30
C SER A 70 9.64 11.81 -9.10
N SER A 71 9.00 10.76 -8.59
CA SER A 71 7.77 10.89 -7.77
C SER A 71 7.95 10.65 -6.25
N GLY A 72 7.76 11.70 -5.42
CA GLY A 72 7.90 11.69 -3.96
C GLY A 72 7.09 10.62 -3.20
N VAL A 73 7.82 9.73 -2.51
CA VAL A 73 7.29 8.66 -1.65
C VAL A 73 6.57 9.25 -0.43
N THR A 74 5.33 8.80 -0.14
CA THR A 74 4.42 9.48 0.82
C THR A 74 3.80 8.58 1.91
N GLY A 75 4.19 7.31 2.04
CA GLY A 75 3.72 6.50 3.18
C GLY A 75 4.18 5.04 3.22
N VAL A 76 3.80 4.37 4.32
CA VAL A 76 4.16 2.99 4.66
C VAL A 76 2.93 2.10 4.50
N LYS A 77 3.11 0.88 3.97
CA LYS A 77 2.03 -0.11 3.82
C LYS A 77 2.28 -1.28 4.76
N SER A 78 1.25 -1.65 5.51
CA SER A 78 1.22 -2.86 6.31
C SER A 78 0.38 -3.93 5.63
N TYR A 79 0.89 -5.16 5.68
CA TYR A 79 0.19 -6.37 5.29
C TYR A 79 0.05 -7.27 6.52
N THR A 80 -1.08 -7.97 6.62
CA THR A 80 -1.31 -9.02 7.62
C THR A 80 -0.73 -10.34 7.14
N ARG A 81 -0.20 -11.14 8.08
CA ARG A 81 0.47 -12.40 7.76
C ARG A 81 -0.45 -13.40 7.07
N GLY A 82 -0.02 -13.95 5.94
CA GLY A 82 -0.70 -15.04 5.24
C GLY A 82 -1.92 -14.63 4.41
N VAL A 83 -2.20 -13.33 4.26
CA VAL A 83 -3.38 -12.83 3.56
C VAL A 83 -3.13 -12.55 2.07
N ILE A 84 -1.89 -12.21 1.69
CA ILE A 84 -1.51 -11.95 0.29
C ILE A 84 -0.20 -12.61 -0.13
N THR A 85 0.15 -12.55 -1.43
CA THR A 85 1.45 -13.01 -1.96
C THR A 85 2.63 -12.41 -1.20
N ASN A 86 3.58 -13.26 -0.77
CA ASN A 86 4.79 -12.94 0.00
C ASN A 86 4.54 -12.38 1.42
N SER A 87 3.41 -12.70 2.05
CA SER A 87 3.06 -12.22 3.39
C SER A 87 3.46 -13.16 4.54
N THR A 88 4.36 -14.12 4.34
CA THR A 88 4.78 -15.07 5.39
C THR A 88 5.50 -14.42 6.57
N GLU A 89 6.15 -13.28 6.36
CA GLU A 89 6.86 -12.50 7.39
C GLU A 89 6.07 -11.28 7.88
N CYS A 90 4.79 -11.15 7.50
CA CYS A 90 3.99 -9.96 7.75
C CYS A 90 3.40 -9.88 9.16
N VAL A 91 2.68 -8.79 9.45
CA VAL A 91 2.27 -8.39 10.80
C VAL A 91 1.23 -9.36 11.38
N GLU A 92 1.52 -9.92 12.55
CA GLU A 92 0.57 -10.70 13.37
C GLU A 92 -0.09 -9.82 14.44
N SER A 93 0.65 -8.85 14.98
CA SER A 93 0.17 -7.90 15.99
C SER A 93 0.72 -6.51 15.71
N TYR A 94 -0.16 -5.52 15.81
CA TYR A 94 0.18 -4.11 15.64
C TYR A 94 0.82 -3.48 16.89
N GLU A 95 0.82 -4.18 18.04
CA GLU A 95 1.32 -3.63 19.31
C GLU A 95 2.79 -3.18 19.25
N ILE A 96 3.63 -3.96 18.59
CA ILE A 96 5.06 -3.67 18.49
C ILE A 96 5.37 -2.48 17.58
N TYR A 97 4.41 -2.07 16.73
CA TYR A 97 4.57 -1.03 15.72
C TYR A 97 4.00 0.34 16.15
N TYR A 98 3.42 0.46 17.35
CA TYR A 98 2.95 1.77 17.83
C TYR A 98 4.06 2.84 17.91
N PRO A 99 5.31 2.53 18.30
CA PRO A 99 6.40 3.51 18.21
C PRO A 99 6.61 4.02 16.77
N ASP A 100 6.50 3.14 15.77
CA ASP A 100 6.62 3.51 14.37
C ASP A 100 5.43 4.36 13.91
N PHE A 101 4.21 4.07 14.38
CA PHE A 101 3.01 4.86 14.10
C PHE A 101 3.10 6.29 14.63
N GLU A 102 3.72 6.48 15.80
CA GLU A 102 3.97 7.80 16.35
C GLU A 102 5.00 8.58 15.52
N ALA A 103 6.08 7.92 15.08
CA ALA A 103 7.06 8.52 14.16
C ALA A 103 6.41 8.88 12.81
N MET A 104 5.59 7.99 12.25
CA MET A 104 4.83 8.25 11.02
C MET A 104 3.90 9.45 11.16
N LYS A 105 3.25 9.61 12.32
CA LYS A 105 2.40 10.77 12.61
C LYS A 105 3.22 12.06 12.66
N GLU A 106 4.39 12.07 13.30
CA GLU A 106 5.27 13.23 13.38
C GLU A 106 5.78 13.67 12.00
N GLU A 107 6.12 12.71 11.15
CA GLU A 107 6.59 12.92 9.78
C GLU A 107 5.44 13.10 8.77
N ASN A 108 4.19 13.21 9.25
CA ASN A 108 2.99 13.33 8.42
C ASN A 108 2.91 12.25 7.32
N LEU A 109 3.27 11.01 7.64
CA LEU A 109 3.17 9.85 6.76
C LEU A 109 1.78 9.21 6.82
N ILE A 110 1.43 8.49 5.76
CA ILE A 110 0.18 7.73 5.66
C ILE A 110 0.46 6.26 5.96
N LEU A 111 -0.36 5.66 6.84
CA LEU A 111 -0.43 4.23 7.06
C LEU A 111 -1.46 3.62 6.13
N ASN A 112 -1.00 2.85 5.16
CA ASN A 112 -1.86 2.07 4.29
C ASN A 112 -2.01 0.68 4.92
N LEU A 113 -3.23 0.20 5.10
CA LEU A 113 -3.52 -1.13 5.62
C LEU A 113 -4.02 -2.01 4.49
N HIS A 114 -3.68 -3.30 4.53
CA HIS A 114 -4.44 -4.32 3.83
C HIS A 114 -5.39 -4.92 4.86
N GLY A 115 -6.60 -4.36 4.92
CA GLY A 115 -7.50 -4.49 6.08
C GLY A 115 -8.23 -5.82 6.18
N GLU A 116 -7.50 -6.94 6.23
CA GLU A 116 -8.08 -8.28 6.28
C GLU A 116 -7.43 -9.13 7.38
N VAL A 117 -8.24 -9.92 8.08
CA VAL A 117 -7.78 -10.91 9.07
C VAL A 117 -7.50 -12.26 8.39
N PRO A 118 -6.43 -12.99 8.77
CA PRO A 118 -6.16 -14.31 8.21
C PRO A 118 -7.32 -15.29 8.37
N CYS A 119 -7.51 -16.15 7.37
CA CYS A 119 -8.51 -17.21 7.43
C CYS A 119 -8.18 -18.18 8.58
N SER A 120 -9.20 -18.59 9.32
CA SER A 120 -9.04 -19.55 10.41
C SER A 120 -9.30 -20.97 9.89
N GLU A 121 -8.53 -21.95 10.33
CA GLU A 121 -8.76 -23.37 10.02
C GLU A 121 -10.14 -23.86 10.48
N THR A 122 -10.71 -23.23 11.51
CA THR A 122 -12.04 -23.54 12.06
C THR A 122 -13.20 -23.00 11.22
N GLY A 123 -12.93 -22.29 10.11
CA GLY A 123 -13.93 -21.69 9.24
C GLY A 123 -14.65 -20.46 9.81
N VAL A 124 -14.31 -20.05 11.04
CA VAL A 124 -14.85 -18.85 11.69
C VAL A 124 -14.55 -17.61 10.86
N THR A 125 -13.31 -17.47 10.36
CA THR A 125 -12.88 -16.43 9.42
C THR A 125 -12.58 -17.03 8.06
N CYS A 126 -13.15 -16.44 7.01
CA CYS A 126 -12.96 -16.80 5.62
C CYS A 126 -12.85 -15.53 4.76
N VAL A 127 -12.50 -15.68 3.47
CA VAL A 127 -12.33 -14.55 2.53
C VAL A 127 -13.53 -13.59 2.48
N TRP A 128 -14.74 -14.08 2.72
CA TRP A 128 -15.96 -13.27 2.68
C TRP A 128 -16.14 -12.35 3.88
N ASN A 129 -15.52 -12.67 5.02
CA ASN A 129 -15.68 -11.91 6.26
C ASN A 129 -14.36 -11.39 6.86
N ALA A 130 -13.24 -11.65 6.17
CA ALA A 130 -11.91 -11.24 6.61
C ALA A 130 -11.79 -9.72 6.80
N GLU A 131 -12.34 -8.93 5.87
CA GLU A 131 -12.32 -7.47 5.93
C GLU A 131 -13.18 -6.93 7.07
N SER A 132 -14.44 -7.37 7.17
CA SER A 132 -15.36 -6.91 8.22
C SER A 132 -14.83 -7.22 9.62
N LYS A 133 -14.10 -8.33 9.77
CA LYS A 133 -13.46 -8.73 11.03
C LYS A 133 -12.20 -7.92 11.36
N PHE A 134 -11.63 -7.20 10.41
CA PHE A 134 -10.51 -6.29 10.65
C PHE A 134 -10.97 -4.95 11.23
N LEU A 135 -12.23 -4.55 11.02
CA LEU A 135 -12.76 -3.25 11.46
C LEU A 135 -12.57 -2.94 12.96
N PRO A 136 -12.75 -3.88 13.91
CA PRO A 136 -12.45 -3.63 15.31
C PRO A 136 -10.98 -3.25 15.55
N LYS A 137 -10.05 -3.87 14.80
CA LYS A 137 -8.62 -3.56 14.88
C LYS A 137 -8.32 -2.19 14.27
N LEU A 138 -8.97 -1.83 13.16
CA LEU A 138 -8.87 -0.49 12.58
C LEU A 138 -9.30 0.58 13.59
N LEU A 139 -10.44 0.36 14.28
CA LEU A 139 -10.93 1.29 15.31
C LEU A 139 -9.96 1.41 16.48
N GLU A 140 -9.37 0.30 16.92
CA GLU A 140 -8.35 0.30 17.96
C GLU A 140 -7.13 1.16 17.59
N ILE A 141 -6.58 0.97 16.38
CA ILE A 141 -5.45 1.76 15.85
C ILE A 141 -5.84 3.23 15.79
N ARG A 142 -7.05 3.54 15.31
CA ARG A 142 -7.56 4.91 15.22
C ARG A 142 -7.73 5.57 16.58
N CYS A 143 -8.23 4.84 17.58
CA CYS A 143 -8.39 5.33 18.94
C CYS A 143 -7.04 5.64 19.60
N ARG A 144 -6.02 4.81 19.36
CA ARG A 144 -4.68 4.98 19.94
C ARG A 144 -3.83 6.02 19.20
N SER A 145 -4.02 6.18 17.89
CA SER A 145 -3.31 7.16 17.06
C SER A 145 -4.29 8.07 16.27
N PRO A 146 -5.03 8.97 16.94
CA PRO A 146 -6.13 9.75 16.34
C PRO A 146 -5.68 10.84 15.36
N LYS A 147 -4.38 11.08 15.21
CA LYS A 147 -3.82 12.02 14.21
C LYS A 147 -3.12 11.32 13.05
N LEU A 148 -2.94 9.99 13.14
CA LEU A 148 -2.37 9.22 12.05
C LEU A 148 -3.36 9.16 10.89
N ARG A 149 -2.86 9.41 9.67
CA ARG A 149 -3.63 9.27 8.44
C ARG A 149 -3.61 7.81 8.02
N ILE A 150 -4.78 7.21 7.87
CA ILE A 150 -4.93 5.79 7.58
C ILE A 150 -5.77 5.62 6.31
N ILE A 151 -5.32 4.76 5.40
CA ILE A 151 -6.07 4.28 4.24
C ILE A 151 -6.29 2.78 4.44
N ILE A 152 -7.54 2.33 4.32
CA ILE A 152 -7.90 0.91 4.23
C ILE A 152 -8.08 0.52 2.77
#